data_AF-A0A1I5DJ48-F1
#
_entry.id   AF-A0A1I5DJ48-F1
#
_cell.length_a   1.000
_cell.length_b   1.000
_cell.length_c   1.000
_cell.angle_alpha   90.00
_cell.angle_beta   90.00
_cell.angle_gamma   90.00
#
_symmetry.space_group_name_H-M   'P 1'
#
loop_
_entity.id
_entity.type
_entity.pdbx_description
1 polymer ?
#
loop_
_entity_poly.entity_id
_entity_poly.type
_entity_poly.pdbx_seq_one_letter_code
_entity_poly.pdbx_strand_id
1 'polypeptide(L)'
;MKTTIKTICLLAFLNFAGQSQAQTKEETISWIKEKIEKYPIYDKNIVKSIDPCKITVEEYIVENGKEYLYLTSNIPTTPIAFQGKMMFFNKEVVEKIYQNLNSIEYSSNAAVFDPEKEPELDKRMLKALIHLNTFCSNKKETF
;
A
#
# COMPACT_ATOMS: atom_id res chain seq x y z
N MET A 1 -47.28 34.05 -11.41
CA MET A 1 -46.59 33.06 -10.54
C MET A 1 -46.03 31.92 -11.39
N LYS A 2 -44.86 32.06 -12.02
CA LYS A 2 -44.26 30.99 -12.87
C LYS A 2 -42.72 30.94 -12.75
N THR A 3 -42.15 31.43 -11.66
CA THR A 3 -40.69 31.64 -11.55
C THR A 3 -40.04 31.00 -10.33
N THR A 4 -40.79 30.27 -9.49
CA THR A 4 -40.27 29.73 -8.22
C THR A 4 -39.91 28.24 -8.23
N ILE A 5 -40.26 27.48 -9.29
CA ILE A 5 -40.04 26.02 -9.33
C ILE A 5 -38.63 25.65 -9.84
N LYS A 6 -37.96 26.52 -10.61
CA LYS A 6 -36.63 26.22 -11.18
C LYS A 6 -35.49 26.26 -10.17
N THR A 7 -35.67 26.92 -9.03
CA THR A 7 -34.60 27.08 -8.02
C THR A 7 -34.45 25.84 -7.11
N ILE A 8 -35.48 24.99 -7.02
CA ILE A 8 -35.48 23.85 -6.09
C ILE A 8 -34.69 22.65 -6.63
N CYS A 9 -34.64 22.44 -7.96
CA CYS A 9 -33.85 21.35 -8.53
C CYS A 9 -32.32 21.55 -8.44
N LEU A 10 -31.85 22.79 -8.28
CA LEU A 10 -30.41 23.08 -8.18
C LEU A 10 -29.83 22.72 -6.80
N LEU A 11 -30.66 22.68 -5.77
CA LEU A 11 -30.26 22.35 -4.39
C LEU A 11 -30.14 20.84 -4.14
N ALA A 12 -30.71 19.99 -5.01
CA ALA A 12 -30.64 18.54 -4.85
C ALA A 12 -29.28 17.93 -5.25
N PHE A 13 -28.53 18.58 -6.14
CA PHE A 13 -27.23 18.07 -6.62
C PHE A 13 -26.03 18.42 -5.72
N LEU A 14 -26.19 19.39 -4.79
CA LEU A 14 -25.11 19.79 -3.88
C LEU A 14 -25.01 18.90 -2.62
N ASN A 15 -25.97 17.99 -2.39
CA ASN A 15 -25.96 17.11 -1.22
C ASN A 15 -25.14 15.81 -1.41
N PHE A 16 -24.59 15.54 -2.60
CA PHE A 16 -23.70 14.38 -2.79
C PHE A 16 -22.23 14.69 -2.47
N ALA A 17 -21.85 15.95 -2.28
CA ALA A 17 -20.49 16.33 -1.90
C ALA A 17 -20.17 16.11 -0.41
N GLY A 18 -21.17 15.70 0.40
CA GLY A 18 -21.04 15.51 1.85
C GLY A 18 -20.94 14.07 2.33
N GLN A 19 -21.09 13.07 1.45
CA GLN A 19 -20.81 11.70 1.81
C GLN A 19 -19.31 11.48 1.61
N SER A 20 -18.56 11.49 2.72
CA SER A 20 -17.23 10.88 2.79
C SER A 20 -17.36 9.43 2.34
N GLN A 21 -17.32 9.18 1.02
CA GLN A 21 -17.25 7.84 0.48
C GLN A 21 -15.98 7.23 1.06
N ALA A 22 -16.14 6.14 1.81
CA ALA A 22 -15.01 5.37 2.27
C ALA A 22 -14.16 5.03 1.04
N GLN A 23 -12.85 5.24 1.14
CA GLN A 23 -11.92 4.90 0.07
C GLN A 23 -12.17 3.46 -0.37
N THR A 24 -12.24 3.23 -1.68
CA THR A 24 -12.48 1.89 -2.22
C THR A 24 -11.22 1.04 -2.13
N LYS A 25 -11.38 -0.28 -2.27
CA LYS A 25 -10.26 -1.23 -2.35
C LYS A 25 -9.35 -0.86 -3.53
N GLU A 26 -9.92 -0.56 -4.69
CA GLU A 26 -9.19 -0.22 -5.92
C GLU A 26 -8.42 1.10 -5.79
N GLU A 27 -9.04 2.13 -5.20
CA GLU A 27 -8.35 3.40 -4.91
C GLU A 27 -7.20 3.21 -3.91
N THR A 28 -7.40 2.35 -2.91
CA THR A 28 -6.37 2.04 -1.92
C THR A 28 -5.20 1.31 -2.55
N ILE A 29 -5.46 0.30 -3.40
CA ILE A 29 -4.43 -0.42 -4.15
C ILE A 29 -3.64 0.54 -5.05
N SER A 30 -4.34 1.38 -5.81
CA SER A 30 -3.71 2.35 -6.71
C SER A 30 -2.80 3.31 -5.95
N TRP A 31 -3.28 3.84 -4.81
CA TRP A 31 -2.50 4.74 -3.97
C TRP A 31 -1.27 4.04 -3.35
N ILE A 32 -1.42 2.83 -2.80
CA ILE A 32 -0.28 2.07 -2.24
C ILE A 32 0.79 1.84 -3.31
N LYS A 33 0.36 1.39 -4.50
CA LYS A 33 1.26 1.17 -5.63
C LYS A 33 2.03 2.43 -5.99
N GLU A 34 1.33 3.56 -6.18
CA GLU A 34 1.95 4.84 -6.50
C GLU A 34 3.05 5.19 -5.50
N LYS A 35 2.77 5.05 -4.19
CA LYS A 35 3.73 5.45 -3.15
C LYS A 35 4.95 4.53 -3.06
N ILE A 36 4.78 3.22 -3.20
CA ILE A 36 5.89 2.27 -3.18
C ILE A 36 6.82 2.49 -4.39
N GLU A 37 6.27 2.72 -5.58
CA GLU A 37 7.08 2.93 -6.80
C GLU A 37 7.72 4.32 -6.84
N LYS A 38 7.08 5.33 -6.26
CA LYS A 38 7.58 6.72 -6.26
C LYS A 38 8.71 6.95 -5.26
N TYR A 39 8.72 6.24 -4.14
CA TYR A 39 9.68 6.47 -3.04
C TYR A 39 10.44 5.19 -2.67
N PRO A 40 11.17 4.55 -3.59
CA PRO A 40 11.93 3.35 -3.28
C PRO A 40 13.02 3.62 -2.23
N ILE A 41 13.38 2.58 -1.46
CA ILE A 41 14.53 2.64 -0.54
C ILE A 41 15.85 2.46 -1.30
N TYR A 42 15.84 1.56 -2.27
CA TYR A 42 16.93 1.36 -3.24
C TYR A 42 16.73 2.26 -4.46
N ASP A 43 17.40 1.94 -5.57
CA ASP A 43 17.34 2.75 -6.78
C ASP A 43 15.94 2.73 -7.42
N LYS A 44 15.22 1.60 -7.35
CA LYS A 44 13.91 1.45 -8.00
C LYS A 44 13.10 0.30 -7.42
N ASN A 45 11.79 0.53 -7.28
CA ASN A 45 10.82 -0.50 -6.93
C ASN A 45 9.80 -0.68 -8.05
N ILE A 46 9.39 -1.93 -8.29
CA ILE A 46 8.30 -2.29 -9.18
C ILE A 46 7.29 -3.12 -8.38
N VAL A 47 6.05 -2.65 -8.29
CA VAL A 47 4.99 -3.41 -7.64
C VAL A 47 4.38 -4.39 -8.64
N LYS A 48 4.63 -5.68 -8.40
CA LYS A 48 4.18 -6.76 -9.29
C LYS A 48 2.72 -7.11 -9.07
N SER A 49 2.29 -7.14 -7.82
CA SER A 49 0.91 -7.38 -7.46
C SER A 49 0.56 -6.77 -6.12
N ILE A 50 -0.70 -6.37 -5.99
CA ILE A 50 -1.32 -6.03 -4.72
C ILE A 50 -2.66 -6.74 -4.70
N ASP A 51 -2.87 -7.59 -3.70
CA ASP A 51 -4.16 -8.13 -3.33
C ASP A 51 -4.48 -7.72 -1.87
N PRO A 52 -5.72 -7.95 -1.40
CA PRO A 52 -6.09 -7.57 -0.04
C PRO A 52 -5.20 -8.12 1.08
N CYS A 53 -4.54 -9.25 0.87
CA CYS A 53 -3.78 -9.96 1.90
C CYS A 53 -2.26 -9.75 1.77
N LYS A 54 -1.77 -9.49 0.55
CA LYS A 54 -0.34 -9.48 0.23
C LYS A 54 0.01 -8.49 -0.87
N ILE A 55 1.21 -7.92 -0.75
CA ILE A 55 1.87 -7.08 -1.76
C ILE A 55 3.15 -7.79 -2.21
N THR A 56 3.41 -7.79 -3.51
CA THR A 56 4.67 -8.29 -4.08
C THR A 56 5.44 -7.14 -4.71
N VAL A 57 6.63 -6.86 -4.20
CA VAL A 57 7.51 -5.78 -4.68
C VAL A 57 8.82 -6.38 -5.17
N GLU A 58 9.26 -5.96 -6.35
CA GLU A 58 10.62 -6.19 -6.84
C GLU A 58 11.45 -4.93 -6.60
N GLU A 59 12.62 -5.10 -5.98
CA GLU A 59 13.54 -4.03 -5.61
C GLU A 59 14.81 -4.18 -6.44
N TYR A 60 15.18 -3.14 -7.15
CA TYR A 60 16.30 -3.11 -8.08
C TYR A 60 17.40 -2.18 -7.59
N ILE A 61 18.64 -2.58 -7.85
CA ILE A 61 19.85 -1.78 -7.61
C ILE A 61 20.58 -1.51 -8.93
N VAL A 62 21.30 -0.40 -9.00
CA VAL A 62 22.12 -0.02 -10.15
C VAL A 62 23.59 -0.16 -9.79
N GLU A 63 24.27 -1.11 -10.43
CA GLU A 63 25.71 -1.30 -10.31
C GLU A 63 26.37 -1.11 -11.68
N ASN A 64 27.38 -0.24 -11.75
CA ASN A 64 28.09 0.06 -13.00
C ASN A 64 27.16 0.45 -14.18
N GLY A 65 26.08 1.16 -13.88
CA GLY A 65 25.09 1.61 -14.87
C GLY A 65 24.15 0.53 -15.39
N LYS A 66 24.17 -0.67 -14.80
CA LYS A 66 23.24 -1.76 -15.12
C LYS A 66 22.28 -1.99 -13.95
N GLU A 67 21.00 -2.16 -14.27
CA GLU A 67 19.93 -2.45 -13.30
C GLU A 67 19.88 -3.96 -13.04
N TYR A 68 19.85 -4.35 -11.77
CA TYR A 68 19.77 -5.74 -11.31
C TYR A 68 18.61 -5.91 -10.33
N LEU A 69 17.82 -6.96 -10.52
CA LEU A 69 16.82 -7.35 -9.52
C LEU A 69 17.57 -7.88 -8.29
N TYR A 70 17.48 -7.13 -7.20
CA TYR A 70 18.17 -7.44 -5.95
C TYR A 70 17.32 -8.36 -5.07
N LEU A 71 16.05 -7.98 -4.87
CA LEU A 71 15.17 -8.59 -3.90
C LEU A 71 13.74 -8.63 -4.44
N THR A 72 13.03 -9.73 -4.20
CA THR A 72 11.57 -9.78 -4.30
C THR A 72 10.98 -9.97 -2.90
N SER A 73 10.14 -9.03 -2.48
CA SER A 73 9.51 -9.00 -1.17
C SER A 73 8.01 -9.31 -1.29
N ASN A 74 7.58 -10.38 -0.63
CA ASN A 74 6.18 -10.76 -0.44
C ASN A 74 5.74 -10.29 0.96
N ILE A 75 4.93 -9.24 1.03
CA ILE A 75 4.66 -8.48 2.25
C ILE A 75 3.16 -8.58 2.59
N PRO A 76 2.79 -9.10 3.77
CA PRO A 76 1.40 -9.08 4.21
C PRO A 76 0.87 -7.65 4.40
N THR A 77 -0.43 -7.45 4.19
CA THR A 77 -1.12 -6.16 4.42
C THR A 77 -1.48 -5.92 5.90
N THR A 78 -0.86 -6.68 6.82
CA THR A 78 -1.10 -6.63 8.28
C THR A 78 0.10 -6.17 9.10
N PRO A 79 0.80 -5.07 8.75
CA PRO A 79 1.83 -4.53 9.63
C PRO A 79 1.20 -4.03 10.94
N ILE A 80 1.95 -4.16 12.03
CA ILE A 80 1.54 -3.65 13.35
C ILE A 80 2.03 -2.24 13.62
N ALA A 81 3.15 -1.85 13.00
CA ALA A 81 3.78 -0.56 13.21
C ALA A 81 4.72 -0.20 12.06
N PHE A 82 5.03 1.09 11.97
CA PHE A 82 6.18 1.62 11.27
C PHE A 82 7.16 2.21 12.29
N GLN A 83 8.46 2.00 12.10
CA GLN A 83 9.50 2.77 12.79
C GLN A 83 10.60 3.13 11.78
N GLY A 84 10.80 4.43 11.54
CA GLY A 84 11.63 4.90 10.44
C GLY A 84 11.16 4.31 9.12
N LYS A 85 12.07 3.71 8.34
CA LYS A 85 11.78 3.10 7.03
C LYS A 85 11.26 1.65 7.11
N MET A 86 11.09 1.12 8.31
CA MET A 86 10.75 -0.29 8.53
C MET A 86 9.27 -0.46 8.89
N MET A 87 8.60 -1.39 8.21
CA MET A 87 7.34 -2.01 8.63
C MET A 87 7.63 -3.20 9.53
N PHE A 88 6.87 -3.34 10.61
CA PHE A 88 6.98 -4.47 11.56
C PHE A 88 5.73 -5.34 11.56
N PHE A 89 5.92 -6.63 11.82
CA PHE A 89 4.89 -7.67 11.85
C PHE A 89 5.01 -8.50 13.13
N ASN A 90 3.90 -9.12 13.57
CA ASN A 90 3.86 -9.95 14.78
C ASN A 90 4.71 -11.24 14.71
N LYS A 91 5.06 -11.68 13.51
CA LYS A 91 5.80 -12.92 13.24
C LYS A 91 6.63 -12.78 11.96
N GLU A 92 7.50 -13.74 11.69
CA GLU A 92 8.25 -13.83 10.44
C GLU A 92 7.33 -14.23 9.28
N VAL A 93 6.76 -13.23 8.60
CA VAL A 93 5.77 -13.41 7.53
C VAL A 93 6.10 -12.67 6.25
N VAL A 94 7.12 -11.82 6.29
CA VAL A 94 7.67 -11.20 5.10
C VAL A 94 8.61 -12.20 4.47
N GLU A 95 8.28 -12.66 3.26
CA GLU A 95 9.15 -13.54 2.49
C GLU A 95 10.01 -12.69 1.56
N LYS A 96 11.33 -12.85 1.67
CA LYS A 96 12.36 -12.14 0.93
C LYS A 96 13.11 -13.11 0.04
N ILE A 97 13.04 -12.93 -1.27
CA ILE A 97 13.72 -13.77 -2.26
C ILE A 97 14.91 -12.98 -2.82
N TYR A 98 16.12 -13.37 -2.42
CA TYR A 98 17.36 -12.75 -2.87
C TYR A 98 17.84 -13.42 -4.15
N GLN A 99 17.75 -12.71 -5.27
CA GLN A 99 18.02 -13.31 -6.59
C GLN A 99 19.50 -13.63 -6.79
N ASN A 100 20.40 -12.82 -6.23
CA ASN A 100 21.84 -13.05 -6.31
C ASN A 100 22.31 -14.25 -5.47
N LEU A 101 21.59 -14.59 -4.40
CA LEU A 101 21.93 -15.67 -3.48
C LEU A 101 21.11 -16.94 -3.71
N ASN A 102 20.07 -16.88 -4.56
CA ASN A 102 19.08 -17.94 -4.74
C ASN A 102 18.51 -18.44 -3.39
N SER A 103 18.29 -17.52 -2.46
CA SER A 103 17.85 -17.84 -1.10
C SER A 103 16.52 -17.17 -0.76
N ILE A 104 15.76 -17.82 0.11
CA ILE A 104 14.52 -17.30 0.68
C ILE A 104 14.74 -17.07 2.17
N GLU A 105 14.40 -15.88 2.65
CA GLU A 105 14.40 -15.52 4.07
C GLU A 105 12.99 -15.12 4.50
N TYR A 106 12.60 -15.54 5.71
CA TYR A 106 11.39 -15.03 6.36
C TYR A 106 11.78 -14.03 7.44
N SER A 107 11.09 -12.89 7.48
CA SER A 107 11.40 -11.79 8.38
C SER A 107 10.15 -11.20 9.01
N SER A 108 10.31 -10.64 10.21
CA SER A 108 9.26 -9.89 10.91
C SER A 108 9.21 -8.41 10.51
N ASN A 109 10.00 -8.02 9.50
CA ASN A 109 10.04 -6.65 9.00
C ASN A 109 10.24 -6.55 7.49
N ALA A 110 9.80 -5.44 6.92
CA ALA A 110 9.98 -5.10 5.51
C ALA A 110 10.31 -3.61 5.36
N ALA A 111 11.11 -3.26 4.36
CA ALA A 111 11.45 -1.88 4.05
C ALA A 111 11.36 -1.73 2.53
N VAL A 112 10.28 -1.13 2.03
CA VAL A 112 10.02 -1.02 0.58
C VAL A 112 9.64 0.38 0.11
N PHE A 113 9.62 1.35 1.00
CA PHE A 113 9.54 2.75 0.59
C PHE A 113 10.14 3.66 1.67
N ASP A 114 10.52 4.87 1.28
CA ASP A 114 11.04 5.89 2.18
C ASP A 114 9.90 6.81 2.68
N PRO A 115 9.39 6.62 3.91
CA PRO A 115 8.29 7.43 4.45
C PRO A 115 8.67 8.89 4.70
N GLU A 116 9.95 9.24 4.73
CA GLU A 116 10.39 10.62 5.01
C GLU A 116 10.19 11.56 3.82
N LYS A 117 9.86 11.02 2.64
CA LYS A 117 9.63 11.79 1.40
C LYS A 117 8.29 12.51 1.35
N GLU A 118 7.32 12.14 2.18
CA GLU A 118 6.03 12.83 2.34
C GLU A 118 5.65 12.92 3.83
N PRO A 119 5.00 14.02 4.26
CA PRO A 119 4.51 14.14 5.63
C PRO A 119 3.57 12.99 6.03
N GLU A 120 3.88 12.35 7.16
CA GLU A 120 3.09 11.27 7.77
C GLU A 120 2.78 10.09 6.82
N LEU A 121 3.65 9.85 5.83
CA LEU A 121 3.44 8.79 4.85
C LEU A 121 3.41 7.41 5.49
N ASP A 122 4.22 7.18 6.52
CA ASP A 122 4.21 5.98 7.37
C ASP A 122 2.83 5.71 7.98
N LYS A 123 2.24 6.71 8.64
CA LYS A 123 0.92 6.58 9.28
C LYS A 123 -0.19 6.37 8.25
N ARG A 124 -0.12 7.09 7.14
CA ARG A 124 -1.09 6.97 6.04
C ARG A 124 -0.99 5.61 5.35
N MET A 125 0.23 5.12 5.12
CA MET A 125 0.45 3.78 4.56
C MET A 125 -0.03 2.69 5.52
N LEU A 126 0.27 2.79 6.81
CA LEU A 126 -0.25 1.86 7.82
C LEU A 126 -1.78 1.78 7.77
N LYS A 127 -2.46 2.94 7.72
CA LYS A 127 -3.92 3.00 7.60
C LYS A 127 -4.42 2.39 6.30
N ALA A 128 -3.76 2.66 5.17
CA ALA A 128 -4.11 2.11 3.86
C ALA A 128 -3.97 0.59 3.82
N LEU A 129 -2.88 0.05 4.39
CA LEU A 129 -2.64 -1.40 4.47
C LEU A 129 -3.68 -2.09 5.35
N ILE A 130 -3.96 -1.54 6.55
CA ILE A 130 -4.99 -2.06 7.45
C ILE A 130 -6.37 -2.04 6.77
N HIS A 131 -6.69 -0.95 6.07
CA HIS A 131 -7.94 -0.83 5.32
C HIS A 131 -8.01 -1.88 4.19
N LEU A 132 -6.96 -2.03 3.40
CA LEU A 132 -6.87 -3.03 2.34
C LEU A 132 -7.04 -4.46 2.88
N ASN A 133 -6.46 -4.76 4.05
CA ASN A 133 -6.63 -6.04 4.72
C ASN A 133 -8.07 -6.35 5.18
N THR A 134 -8.94 -5.34 5.29
CA THR A 134 -10.37 -5.61 5.59
C THR A 134 -11.06 -6.39 4.47
N PHE A 135 -10.54 -6.36 3.25
CA PHE A 135 -11.04 -7.11 2.10
C PHE A 135 -10.40 -8.51 1.95
N CYS A 136 -9.49 -8.90 2.84
CA CYS A 136 -8.85 -10.21 2.81
C CYS A 136 -9.81 -11.28 3.35
N SER A 137 -10.32 -12.14 2.46
CA SER A 137 -11.34 -13.17 2.75
C SER A 137 -10.88 -14.26 3.73
N ASN A 138 -9.57 -14.37 4.00
CA ASN A 138 -8.98 -15.44 4.82
C ASN A 138 -9.03 -15.20 6.32
N LYS A 139 -9.85 -14.24 6.81
CA LYS A 139 -10.20 -14.15 8.23
C LYS A 139 -11.13 -15.31 8.59
N LYS A 140 -10.61 -16.52 8.73
CA LYS A 140 -11.32 -17.57 9.46
C LYS A 140 -11.50 -17.06 10.89
N GLU A 141 -12.70 -16.60 11.21
CA GLU A 141 -13.15 -16.43 12.58
C GLU A 141 -13.02 -17.80 13.27
N THR A 142 -11.99 -17.97 14.09
CA THR A 142 -12.02 -18.99 15.14
C THR A 142 -12.83 -18.42 16.28
N PHE A 143 -14.10 -18.80 16.32
CA PHE A 143 -15.00 -18.65 17.46
C PHE A 143 -14.48 -19.43 18.67
#